data_AF-Q2H399-F1
#
_entry.id   AF-Q2H399-F1
#
_cell.length_a   1.000
_cell.length_b   1.000
_cell.length_c   1.000
_cell.angle_alpha   90.00
_cell.angle_beta   90.00
_cell.angle_gamma   90.00
#
_symmetry.space_group_name_H-M   'P 1'
#
loop_
_entity.id
_entity.type
_entity.pdbx_description
1 polymer ?
#
loop_
_entity_poly.entity_id
_entity_poly.type
_entity_poly.pdbx_seq_one_letter_code
_entity_poly.pdbx_strand_id
1 'polypeptide(L)'
;MATSQNPFLDSSPEMDMADEPLPPPDHVLRLIPPFNHHGEHKCGHHRHNLKEENFAKYVRRFGDDTESATWKVACRNCHSRVTLNQIHDLPCGDLICRGCLMVRAFNVKLNIERHHKRIQAVREKREDLETRFIESQDITPQDRQKFIQDHDDIRRVMFRLAGLMCCGVDMQLGRFLGCMTPAASRDLWLAIQWVGDPRYRQRICGWPDCGAVPVLSFRELLVN
;
A
#
# COMPACT_ATOMS: atom_id res chain seq x y z
N MET A 1 66.04 -10.99 -43.02
CA MET A 1 65.80 -10.44 -41.67
C MET A 1 64.98 -9.16 -41.84
N ALA A 2 63.66 -9.23 -41.62
CA ALA A 2 62.80 -8.05 -41.65
C ALA A 2 61.46 -8.36 -40.93
N THR A 3 61.24 -7.63 -39.83
CA THR A 3 59.97 -7.07 -39.34
C THR A 3 58.70 -7.93 -39.31
N SER A 4 58.36 -8.34 -38.09
CA SER A 4 57.01 -8.61 -37.59
C SER A 4 56.05 -7.44 -37.85
N GLN A 5 54.89 -7.74 -38.45
CA GLN A 5 53.69 -6.91 -38.38
C GLN A 5 52.48 -7.82 -38.14
N ASN A 6 51.88 -7.66 -36.97
CA ASN A 6 50.57 -8.19 -36.60
C ASN A 6 49.48 -7.29 -37.19
N PRO A 7 48.46 -7.82 -37.87
CA PRO A 7 47.20 -7.12 -38.08
C PRO A 7 46.09 -7.91 -37.37
N PHE A 8 45.93 -7.69 -36.06
CA PHE A 8 44.73 -8.12 -35.33
C PHE A 8 44.31 -6.98 -34.41
N LEU A 9 43.49 -6.09 -34.97
CA LEU A 9 42.60 -5.18 -34.26
C LEU A 9 41.54 -4.81 -35.31
N ASP A 10 40.37 -5.43 -35.23
CA ASP A 10 39.16 -4.70 -34.85
C ASP A 10 37.95 -5.63 -35.01
N SER A 11 37.45 -6.14 -33.89
CA SER A 11 36.12 -6.74 -33.79
C SER A 11 35.72 -6.55 -32.35
N SER A 12 35.22 -5.35 -32.04
CA SER A 12 34.50 -5.10 -30.81
C SER A 12 33.41 -6.18 -30.65
N PRO A 13 33.26 -6.81 -29.46
CA PRO A 13 32.15 -7.72 -29.25
C PRO A 13 30.87 -6.87 -29.29
N GLU A 14 30.00 -7.15 -30.24
CA GLU A 14 28.60 -6.71 -30.21
C GLU A 14 28.05 -7.16 -28.86
N MET A 15 27.85 -6.20 -27.96
CA MET A 15 27.07 -6.42 -26.76
C MET A 15 25.65 -6.74 -27.21
N ASP A 16 25.24 -7.99 -27.01
CA ASP A 16 23.84 -8.42 -27.03
C ASP A 16 23.00 -7.39 -26.25
N MET A 17 22.26 -6.56 -26.98
CA MET A 17 21.14 -5.79 -26.43
C MET A 17 19.94 -6.72 -26.25
N ALA A 18 20.19 -7.86 -25.58
CA ALA A 18 19.16 -8.79 -25.19
C ALA A 18 18.39 -8.18 -24.02
N ASP A 19 17.12 -7.87 -24.31
CA ASP A 19 16.02 -7.76 -23.36
C ASP A 19 16.13 -6.66 -22.30
N GLU A 20 16.26 -5.39 -22.73
CA GLU A 20 15.62 -4.34 -21.94
C GLU A 20 14.11 -4.59 -21.98
N PRO A 21 13.47 -4.80 -20.83
CA PRO A 21 12.10 -5.24 -20.82
C PRO A 21 11.21 -4.13 -21.44
N LEU A 22 10.07 -4.49 -22.04
CA LEU A 22 9.18 -3.50 -22.65
C LEU A 22 8.40 -2.72 -21.59
N PRO A 23 8.30 -1.39 -21.68
CA PRO A 23 7.57 -0.60 -20.70
C PRO A 23 6.10 -1.06 -20.62
N PRO A 24 5.49 -1.03 -19.43
CA PRO A 24 4.14 -1.48 -19.25
C PRO A 24 3.13 -0.67 -20.08
N PRO A 25 2.02 -1.26 -20.54
CA PRO A 25 1.01 -0.54 -21.30
C PRO A 25 0.51 0.72 -20.58
N ASP A 26 0.22 1.80 -21.31
CA ASP A 26 -0.19 3.10 -20.76
C ASP A 26 -1.36 3.00 -19.76
N HIS A 27 -2.33 2.13 -20.03
CA HIS A 27 -3.48 1.93 -19.16
C HIS A 27 -3.09 1.31 -17.81
N VAL A 28 -2.02 0.51 -17.75
CA VAL A 28 -1.45 -0.05 -16.52
C VAL A 28 -0.59 0.99 -15.81
N LEU A 29 0.23 1.75 -16.54
CA LEU A 29 1.04 2.84 -15.98
C LEU A 29 0.19 3.85 -15.21
N ARG A 30 -1.00 4.18 -15.72
CA ARG A 30 -1.95 5.10 -15.06
C ARG A 30 -2.48 4.59 -13.71
N LEU A 31 -2.39 3.29 -13.44
CA LEU A 31 -2.84 2.68 -12.18
C LEU A 31 -1.74 2.68 -11.10
N ILE A 32 -0.48 2.90 -11.50
CA ILE A 32 0.66 2.93 -10.59
C ILE A 32 0.82 4.35 -10.05
N PRO A 33 0.79 4.56 -8.72
CA PRO A 33 1.04 5.89 -8.16
C PRO A 33 2.43 6.41 -8.53
N PRO A 34 2.61 7.72 -8.75
CA PRO A 34 3.91 8.32 -9.08
C PRO A 34 4.81 8.40 -7.83
N PHE A 35 5.33 7.24 -7.39
CA PHE A 35 6.08 7.11 -6.13
C PHE A 35 7.29 8.02 -6.03
N ASN A 36 7.94 8.32 -7.16
CA ASN A 36 9.07 9.25 -7.25
C ASN A 36 8.71 10.68 -6.79
N HIS A 37 7.43 11.04 -6.80
CA HIS A 37 6.95 12.33 -6.31
C HIS A 37 6.52 12.29 -4.84
N HIS A 38 6.57 11.13 -4.17
CA HIS A 38 6.14 10.99 -2.78
C HIS A 38 7.26 11.39 -1.81
N GLY A 39 6.88 11.88 -0.63
CA GLY A 39 7.83 12.23 0.41
C GLY A 39 7.29 13.21 1.42
N GLU A 40 8.15 13.61 2.35
CA GLU A 40 7.79 14.56 3.41
C GLU A 40 7.31 15.91 2.86
N HIS A 41 7.89 16.37 1.77
CA HIS A 41 7.52 17.63 1.11
C HIS A 41 6.11 17.60 0.48
N LYS A 42 5.51 16.42 0.34
CA LYS A 42 4.10 16.24 -0.05
C LYS A 42 3.18 16.00 1.14
N CYS A 43 3.73 15.94 2.36
CA CYS A 43 2.95 15.88 3.58
C CYS A 43 2.30 17.25 3.79
N GLY A 44 0.97 17.30 3.74
CA GLY A 44 0.14 18.50 3.84
C GLY A 44 -1.10 18.25 4.71
N HIS A 45 -2.15 19.05 4.57
CA HIS A 45 -3.36 18.90 5.40
C HIS A 45 -4.10 17.57 5.12
N HIS A 46 -3.77 16.50 5.86
CA HIS A 46 -4.35 15.15 5.71
C HIS A 46 -5.58 14.90 6.60
N ARG A 47 -6.32 15.95 6.95
CA ARG A 47 -7.42 15.86 7.91
C ARG A 47 -8.56 14.99 7.38
N HIS A 48 -9.03 14.04 8.18
CA HIS A 48 -10.04 13.06 7.75
C HIS A 48 -11.45 13.63 7.67
N ASN A 49 -11.71 14.77 8.29
CA ASN A 49 -13.01 15.42 8.24
C ASN A 49 -12.88 16.85 8.75
N LEU A 50 -13.03 17.83 7.87
CA LEU A 50 -13.39 19.20 8.26
C LEU A 50 -14.89 19.45 8.10
N LYS A 51 -15.74 18.42 8.12
CA LYS A 51 -17.14 18.67 8.50
C LYS A 51 -17.10 19.31 9.89
N GLU A 52 -17.72 20.48 10.02
CA GLU A 52 -17.60 21.43 11.15
C GLU A 52 -17.67 20.76 12.54
N GLU A 53 -18.42 19.66 12.66
CA GLU A 53 -18.58 18.87 13.89
C GLU A 53 -17.26 18.30 14.47
N ASN A 54 -16.30 17.90 13.62
CA ASN A 54 -15.03 17.37 14.09
C ASN A 54 -13.98 18.46 14.33
N PHE A 55 -14.07 19.60 13.63
CA PHE A 55 -13.28 20.79 13.95
C PHE A 55 -13.68 21.34 15.32
N ALA A 56 -14.98 21.41 15.63
CA ALA A 56 -15.47 21.81 16.95
C ALA A 56 -15.04 20.85 18.08
N LYS A 57 -14.94 19.54 17.82
CA LYS A 57 -14.33 18.58 18.77
C LYS A 57 -12.83 18.81 18.94
N TYR A 58 -12.15 19.17 17.86
CA TYR A 58 -10.71 19.44 17.85
C TYR A 58 -10.38 20.72 18.63
N VAL A 59 -11.11 21.81 18.36
CA VAL A 59 -11.04 23.09 19.09
C VAL A 59 -11.40 22.88 20.55
N ARG A 60 -12.48 22.14 20.87
CA ARG A 60 -12.79 21.78 22.27
C ARG A 60 -11.69 20.99 22.96
N ARG A 61 -10.98 20.12 22.24
CA ARG A 61 -9.94 19.25 22.81
C ARG A 61 -8.59 19.95 22.94
N PHE A 62 -8.30 20.95 22.10
CA PHE A 62 -6.96 21.51 21.96
C PHE A 62 -6.88 23.05 22.06
N GLY A 63 -7.99 23.75 22.31
CA GLY A 63 -8.05 25.22 22.41
C GLY A 63 -8.49 25.87 21.10
N ASP A 64 -8.73 27.19 21.10
CA ASP A 64 -9.17 28.01 19.96
C ASP A 64 -8.18 29.15 19.70
N ASP A 65 -6.92 28.85 19.39
CA ASP A 65 -5.93 29.86 19.00
C ASP A 65 -5.76 29.90 17.48
N THR A 66 -6.75 30.47 16.80
CA THR A 66 -6.80 30.59 15.33
C THR A 66 -5.62 31.36 14.72
N GLU A 67 -4.68 31.85 15.52
CA GLU A 67 -3.41 32.42 15.11
C GLU A 67 -2.24 31.50 15.44
N SER A 68 -1.67 30.85 14.42
CA SER A 68 -0.24 30.55 14.24
C SER A 68 0.02 29.17 13.66
N ALA A 69 1.02 29.08 12.79
CA ALA A 69 1.53 27.85 12.18
C ALA A 69 2.20 26.87 13.16
N THR A 70 1.95 26.98 14.47
CA THR A 70 2.70 26.29 15.54
C THR A 70 1.87 25.30 16.37
N TRP A 71 0.64 24.98 15.98
CA TRP A 71 -0.16 23.98 16.67
C TRP A 71 0.52 22.61 16.60
N LYS A 72 1.01 22.15 17.75
CA LYS A 72 1.60 20.83 17.90
C LYS A 72 0.64 19.90 18.64
N VAL A 73 0.23 18.84 17.96
CA VAL A 73 -0.68 17.83 18.49
C VAL A 73 0.06 16.53 18.76
N ALA A 74 -0.31 15.86 19.86
CA ALA A 74 0.34 14.65 20.29
C ALA A 74 -0.05 13.47 19.39
N CYS A 75 0.94 12.74 18.90
CA CYS A 75 0.72 11.46 18.25
C CYS A 75 0.18 10.43 19.26
N ARG A 76 -0.86 9.68 18.88
CA ARG A 76 -1.43 8.60 19.68
C ARG A 76 -0.41 7.50 20.04
N ASN A 77 0.47 7.18 19.10
CA ASN A 77 1.41 6.05 19.23
C ASN A 77 2.68 6.42 20.00
N CYS A 78 3.37 7.51 19.62
CA CYS A 78 4.66 7.87 20.19
C CYS A 78 4.61 9.06 21.16
N HIS A 79 3.43 9.67 21.35
CA HIS A 79 3.20 10.87 22.18
C HIS A 79 4.00 12.12 21.81
N SER A 80 4.88 12.06 20.80
CA SER A 80 5.59 13.22 20.26
C SER A 80 4.59 14.24 19.73
N ARG A 81 4.82 15.51 20.06
CA ARG A 81 4.00 16.62 19.60
C ARG A 81 4.54 17.11 18.26
N VAL A 82 3.75 16.94 17.21
CA VAL A 82 4.12 17.29 15.82
C VAL A 82 3.21 18.36 15.27
N THR A 83 3.69 19.11 14.28
CA THR A 83 2.87 20.13 13.62
C THR A 83 1.69 19.48 12.89
N LEU A 84 0.63 20.25 12.69
CA LEU A 84 -0.55 19.82 11.95
C LEU A 84 -0.26 19.29 10.53
N ASN A 85 0.81 19.76 9.89
CA ASN A 85 1.20 19.28 8.57
C ASN A 85 1.87 17.89 8.59
N GLN A 86 2.23 17.39 9.77
CA GLN A 86 2.87 16.08 9.97
C GLN A 86 1.97 15.08 10.71
N ILE A 87 0.73 15.47 11.05
CA ILE A 87 -0.27 14.61 11.70
C ILE A 87 -1.25 14.04 10.67
N HIS A 88 -1.64 12.78 10.86
CA HIS A 88 -2.53 12.03 9.98
C HIS A 88 -3.72 11.50 10.79
N ASP A 89 -4.90 11.81 10.31
CA ASP A 89 -6.16 11.42 10.96
C ASP A 89 -6.62 10.07 10.43
N LEU A 90 -6.61 9.06 11.30
CA LEU A 90 -7.15 7.75 10.97
C LEU A 90 -8.69 7.75 11.02
N PRO A 91 -9.36 6.85 10.27
CA PRO A 91 -10.81 6.69 10.33
C PRO A 91 -11.43 6.43 11.69
N CYS A 92 -10.67 5.82 12.61
CA CYS A 92 -11.11 5.63 13.99
C CYS A 92 -11.03 6.91 14.87
N GLY A 93 -10.53 8.03 14.34
CA GLY A 93 -10.32 9.28 15.07
C GLY A 93 -8.96 9.41 15.76
N ASP A 94 -8.09 8.41 15.67
CA ASP A 94 -6.72 8.49 16.19
C ASP A 94 -5.83 9.36 15.29
N LEU A 95 -4.89 10.06 15.92
CA LEU A 95 -3.93 10.95 15.27
C LEU A 95 -2.54 10.34 15.29
N ILE A 96 -1.90 10.14 14.14
CA ILE A 96 -0.55 9.59 14.05
C ILE A 96 0.42 10.53 13.34
N CYS A 97 1.64 10.67 13.87
CA CYS A 97 2.68 11.43 13.19
C CYS A 97 3.21 10.67 11.97
N ARG A 98 3.87 11.37 11.05
CA ARG A 98 4.55 10.77 9.89
C ARG A 98 5.49 9.62 10.26
N GLY A 99 6.28 9.77 11.34
CA GLY A 99 7.16 8.69 11.81
C GLY A 99 6.39 7.41 12.17
N CYS A 100 5.29 7.54 12.91
CA CYS A 100 4.42 6.41 13.24
C CYS A 100 3.66 5.86 12.02
N LEU A 101 3.35 6.70 11.04
CA LEU A 101 2.78 6.26 9.76
C LEU A 101 3.75 5.34 9.00
N MET A 102 5.04 5.71 8.94
CA MET A 102 6.09 4.88 8.34
C MET A 102 6.24 3.54 9.07
N VAL A 103 6.24 3.57 10.41
CA VAL A 103 6.28 2.35 11.23
C VAL A 103 5.04 1.48 10.98
N ARG A 104 3.85 2.06 10.82
CA ARG A 104 2.64 1.30 10.48
C ARG A 104 2.73 0.67 9.09
N ALA A 105 3.21 1.40 8.08
CA ALA A 105 3.42 0.86 6.74
C ALA A 105 4.38 -0.33 6.76
N PHE A 106 5.49 -0.21 7.49
CA PHE A 106 6.43 -1.31 7.72
C PHE A 106 5.80 -2.49 8.49
N ASN A 107 4.99 -2.21 9.50
CA ASN A 107 4.32 -3.28 10.24
C ASN A 107 3.30 -4.05 9.39
N VAL A 108 2.68 -3.43 8.37
CA VAL A 108 1.81 -4.17 7.43
C VAL A 108 2.60 -5.28 6.74
N LYS A 109 3.79 -4.91 6.24
CA LYS A 109 4.76 -5.82 5.61
C LYS A 109 5.05 -7.02 6.52
N LEU A 110 5.46 -6.77 7.76
CA LEU A 110 5.76 -7.81 8.75
C LEU A 110 4.54 -8.67 9.14
N ASN A 111 3.36 -8.07 9.25
CA ASN A 111 2.14 -8.80 9.61
C ASN A 111 1.71 -9.74 8.48
N ILE A 112 1.85 -9.31 7.22
CA ILE A 112 1.60 -10.17 6.05
C ILE A 112 2.53 -11.39 6.08
N GLU A 113 3.83 -11.20 6.31
CA GLU A 113 4.77 -12.33 6.43
C GLU A 113 4.41 -13.27 7.58
N ARG A 114 4.17 -12.71 8.76
CA ARG A 114 3.82 -13.47 9.97
C ARG A 114 2.54 -14.27 9.81
N HIS A 115 1.57 -13.73 9.08
CA HIS A 115 0.23 -14.31 8.94
C HIS A 115 -0.06 -14.83 7.54
N HIS A 116 0.95 -15.00 6.68
CA HIS A 116 0.80 -15.34 5.27
C HIS A 116 -0.15 -16.52 5.02
N LYS A 117 0.07 -17.65 5.70
CA LYS A 117 -0.79 -18.85 5.57
C LYS A 117 -2.24 -18.59 5.98
N ARG A 118 -2.45 -17.79 7.03
CA ARG A 118 -3.80 -17.43 7.50
C ARG A 118 -4.49 -16.48 6.52
N ILE A 119 -3.76 -15.50 5.99
CA ILE A 119 -4.27 -14.59 4.97
C ILE A 119 -4.64 -15.38 3.71
N GLN A 120 -3.78 -16.31 3.28
CA GLN A 120 -4.06 -17.18 2.14
C GLN A 120 -5.35 -18.01 2.34
N ALA A 121 -5.53 -18.64 3.51
CA ALA A 121 -6.74 -19.40 3.81
C ALA A 121 -8.01 -18.52 3.82
N VAL A 122 -7.90 -17.27 4.30
CA VAL A 122 -9.04 -16.33 4.27
C VAL A 122 -9.33 -15.88 2.84
N ARG A 123 -8.31 -15.75 1.99
CA ARG A 123 -8.49 -15.46 0.56
C ARG A 123 -9.16 -16.59 -0.19
N GLU A 124 -8.80 -17.84 0.09
CA GLU A 124 -9.47 -19.02 -0.47
C GLU A 124 -10.94 -19.07 -0.09
N LYS A 125 -11.27 -18.72 1.17
CA LYS A 125 -12.68 -18.57 1.60
C LYS A 125 -13.41 -17.45 0.86
N ARG A 126 -12.72 -16.35 0.56
CA ARG A 126 -13.30 -15.25 -0.22
C ARG A 126 -13.62 -15.69 -1.65
N GLU A 127 -12.68 -16.37 -2.28
CA GLU A 127 -12.83 -16.88 -3.65
C GLU A 127 -13.97 -17.90 -3.73
N ASP A 128 -14.03 -18.84 -2.79
CA ASP A 128 -15.13 -19.79 -2.67
C ASP A 128 -16.50 -19.10 -2.48
N LEU A 129 -16.57 -18.06 -1.66
CA LEU A 129 -17.79 -17.26 -1.48
C LEU A 129 -18.20 -16.55 -2.79
N GLU A 130 -17.24 -15.94 -3.50
CA GLU A 130 -17.47 -15.25 -4.78
C GLU A 130 -17.94 -16.23 -5.86
N THR A 131 -17.31 -17.40 -5.98
CA THR A 131 -17.69 -18.46 -6.93
C THR A 131 -19.11 -18.95 -6.66
N ARG A 132 -19.44 -19.31 -5.40
CA ARG A 132 -20.79 -19.77 -5.04
C ARG A 132 -21.87 -18.73 -5.34
N PHE A 133 -21.57 -17.44 -5.16
CA PHE A 133 -22.50 -16.37 -5.49
C PHE A 133 -22.71 -16.21 -7.00
N ILE A 134 -21.65 -16.33 -7.81
CA ILE A 134 -21.72 -16.23 -9.27
C ILE A 134 -22.47 -17.41 -9.90
N GLU A 135 -22.29 -18.61 -9.37
CA GLU A 135 -22.90 -19.85 -9.88
C GLU A 135 -24.38 -20.03 -9.46
N SER A 136 -24.86 -19.19 -8.53
CA SER A 136 -26.24 -19.25 -8.04
C SER A 136 -27.23 -18.75 -9.10
N GLN A 137 -28.18 -19.60 -9.50
CA GLN A 137 -29.14 -19.28 -10.56
C GLN A 137 -30.33 -18.40 -10.05
N ASP A 138 -30.66 -18.46 -8.76
CA ASP A 138 -31.77 -17.72 -8.15
C ASP A 138 -31.30 -16.90 -6.94
N ILE A 139 -30.70 -15.73 -7.20
CA ILE A 139 -30.20 -14.84 -6.14
C ILE A 139 -31.33 -13.95 -5.65
N THR A 140 -31.77 -14.15 -4.41
CA THR A 140 -32.72 -13.25 -3.77
C THR A 140 -32.03 -11.98 -3.24
N PRO A 141 -32.78 -10.89 -2.96
CA PRO A 141 -32.22 -9.72 -2.26
C PRO A 141 -31.60 -10.06 -0.90
N GLN A 142 -32.14 -11.06 -0.19
CA GLN A 142 -31.65 -11.51 1.10
C GLN A 142 -30.30 -12.23 0.94
N ASP A 143 -30.15 -13.06 -0.09
CA ASP A 143 -28.87 -13.72 -0.43
C ASP A 143 -27.81 -12.70 -0.81
N ARG A 144 -28.19 -11.66 -1.56
CA ARG A 144 -27.28 -10.55 -1.92
C ARG A 144 -26.80 -9.80 -0.68
N GLN A 145 -27.71 -9.49 0.25
CA GLN A 145 -27.35 -8.81 1.50
C GLN A 145 -26.43 -9.68 2.36
N LYS A 146 -26.72 -10.98 2.45
CA LYS A 146 -25.88 -11.94 3.16
C LYS A 146 -24.48 -12.05 2.53
N PHE A 147 -24.40 -12.13 1.20
CA PHE A 147 -23.13 -12.14 0.48
C PHE A 147 -22.29 -10.89 0.78
N ILE A 148 -22.90 -9.70 0.73
CA ILE A 148 -22.20 -8.43 1.05
C ILE A 148 -21.66 -8.48 2.48
N GLN A 149 -22.48 -8.92 3.44
CA GLN A 149 -22.08 -9.02 4.84
C GLN A 149 -20.94 -10.02 5.06
N ASP A 150 -21.06 -11.23 4.51
CA ASP A 150 -20.04 -12.28 4.62
C ASP A 150 -18.73 -11.83 3.94
N HIS A 151 -18.81 -11.12 2.81
CA HIS A 151 -17.66 -10.54 2.10
C HIS A 151 -16.96 -9.47 2.94
N ASP A 152 -17.72 -8.55 3.54
CA ASP A 152 -17.20 -7.51 4.42
C ASP A 152 -16.52 -8.11 5.67
N ASP A 153 -17.09 -9.16 6.26
CA ASP A 153 -16.51 -9.84 7.42
C ASP A 153 -15.20 -10.55 7.07
N ILE A 154 -15.14 -11.23 5.92
CA ILE A 154 -13.92 -11.83 5.38
C ILE A 154 -12.85 -10.75 5.13
N ARG A 155 -13.23 -9.63 4.50
CA ARG A 155 -12.34 -8.49 4.25
C ARG A 155 -11.78 -7.93 5.56
N ARG A 156 -12.61 -7.72 6.58
CA ARG A 156 -12.18 -7.25 7.91
C ARG A 156 -11.18 -8.20 8.55
N VAL A 157 -11.40 -9.52 8.45
CA VAL A 157 -10.44 -10.51 8.96
C VAL A 157 -9.10 -10.41 8.24
N MET A 158 -9.07 -10.30 6.91
CA MET A 158 -7.83 -10.12 6.15
C MET A 158 -7.10 -8.84 6.56
N PHE A 159 -7.82 -7.72 6.67
CA PHE A 159 -7.25 -6.42 7.01
C PHE A 159 -6.69 -6.42 8.43
N ARG A 160 -7.37 -7.10 9.36
CA ARG A 160 -6.86 -7.31 10.72
C ARG A 160 -5.55 -8.09 10.72
N LEU A 161 -5.50 -9.20 9.98
CA LEU A 161 -4.29 -10.03 9.87
C LEU A 161 -3.14 -9.27 9.22
N ALA A 162 -3.41 -8.42 8.23
CA ALA A 162 -2.41 -7.60 7.57
C ALA A 162 -1.99 -6.36 8.38
N GLY A 163 -2.57 -6.11 9.55
CA GLY A 163 -2.27 -4.91 10.34
C GLY A 163 -2.77 -3.61 9.70
N LEU A 164 -3.82 -3.67 8.86
CA LEU A 164 -4.45 -2.53 8.19
C LEU A 164 -5.62 -1.92 9.00
N MET A 165 -5.88 -2.41 10.21
CA MET A 165 -6.97 -1.92 11.06
C MET A 165 -6.48 -1.14 12.29
N CYS A 166 -7.29 -0.19 12.75
CA CYS A 166 -7.16 0.49 14.03
C CYS A 166 -8.54 0.63 14.68
N CYS A 167 -8.66 0.26 15.95
CA CYS A 167 -9.93 0.33 16.70
C CYS A 167 -11.12 -0.35 15.99
N GLY A 168 -10.87 -1.45 15.26
CA GLY A 168 -11.90 -2.17 14.51
C GLY A 168 -12.32 -1.54 13.17
N VAL A 169 -11.65 -0.46 12.75
CA VAL A 169 -11.91 0.22 11.47
C VAL A 169 -10.67 0.11 10.55
N ASP A 170 -10.88 0.03 9.23
CA ASP A 170 -9.80 0.14 8.24
C ASP A 170 -9.08 1.49 8.41
N MET A 171 -7.75 1.46 8.58
CA MET A 171 -6.95 2.68 8.69
C MET A 171 -6.88 3.47 7.39
N GLN A 172 -7.21 2.86 6.26
CA GLN A 172 -7.12 3.44 4.92
C GLN A 172 -5.73 4.01 4.62
N LEU A 173 -4.66 3.31 5.03
CA LEU A 173 -3.28 3.82 4.93
C LEU A 173 -2.88 4.22 3.49
N GLY A 174 -3.55 3.66 2.48
CA GLY A 174 -3.38 4.01 1.06
C GLY A 174 -3.60 5.48 0.74
N ARG A 175 -4.37 6.23 1.55
CA ARG A 175 -4.57 7.67 1.35
C ARG A 175 -3.34 8.51 1.73
N PHE A 176 -2.40 7.95 2.49
CA PHE A 176 -1.21 8.64 3.00
C PHE A 176 0.06 8.25 2.26
N LEU A 177 -0.06 7.52 1.13
CA LEU A 177 1.06 7.09 0.31
C LEU A 177 1.96 8.26 -0.11
N GLY A 178 1.37 9.40 -0.49
CA GLY A 178 2.10 10.60 -0.87
C GLY A 178 3.01 11.16 0.22
N CYS A 179 2.71 10.91 1.50
CA CYS A 179 3.44 11.42 2.66
C CYS A 179 4.66 10.55 3.00
N MET A 180 4.69 9.31 2.51
CA MET A 180 5.72 8.32 2.79
C MET A 180 6.92 8.52 1.86
N THR A 181 8.07 7.95 2.22
CA THR A 181 9.18 7.83 1.26
C THR A 181 8.73 7.01 0.04
N PRO A 182 9.31 7.21 -1.15
CA PRO A 182 8.99 6.43 -2.34
C PRO A 182 8.97 4.91 -2.10
N ALA A 183 10.00 4.38 -1.43
CA ALA A 183 10.10 2.95 -1.11
C ALA A 183 8.95 2.46 -0.23
N ALA A 184 8.73 3.08 0.94
CA ALA A 184 7.63 2.69 1.84
C ALA A 184 6.24 2.85 1.20
N SER A 185 6.04 3.88 0.37
CA SER A 185 4.80 4.05 -0.37
C SER A 185 4.57 2.92 -1.36
N ARG A 186 5.58 2.56 -2.15
CA ARG A 186 5.49 1.44 -3.10
C ARG A 186 5.17 0.14 -2.37
N ASP A 187 5.94 -0.17 -1.33
CA ASP A 187 5.80 -1.41 -0.56
C ASP A 187 4.41 -1.51 0.10
N LEU A 188 3.90 -0.41 0.67
CA LEU A 188 2.55 -0.39 1.24
C LEU A 188 1.46 -0.49 0.17
N TRP A 189 1.61 0.19 -0.97
CA TRP A 189 0.65 0.09 -2.07
C TRP A 189 0.55 -1.35 -2.56
N LEU A 190 1.69 -2.01 -2.82
CA LEU A 190 1.74 -3.43 -3.19
C LEU A 190 1.09 -4.32 -2.13
N ALA A 191 1.35 -4.06 -0.84
CA ALA A 191 0.72 -4.79 0.25
C ALA A 191 -0.81 -4.62 0.28
N ILE A 192 -1.32 -3.40 0.09
CA ILE A 192 -2.76 -3.12 0.02
C ILE A 192 -3.39 -3.84 -1.16
N GLN A 193 -2.76 -3.80 -2.34
CA GLN A 193 -3.23 -4.53 -3.52
C GLN A 193 -3.24 -6.04 -3.26
N TRP A 194 -2.16 -6.60 -2.72
CA TRP A 194 -2.06 -8.03 -2.45
C TRP A 194 -3.07 -8.52 -1.39
N VAL A 195 -3.44 -7.70 -0.41
CA VAL A 195 -4.46 -8.05 0.59
C VAL A 195 -5.88 -7.82 0.06
N GLY A 196 -6.09 -6.74 -0.68
CA GLY A 196 -7.42 -6.27 -1.07
C GLY A 196 -7.95 -6.83 -2.38
N ASP A 197 -7.08 -7.07 -3.36
CA ASP A 197 -7.50 -7.45 -4.70
C ASP A 197 -7.71 -8.95 -4.85
N PRO A 198 -8.65 -9.39 -5.70
CA PRO A 198 -8.79 -10.81 -6.03
C PRO A 198 -7.56 -11.30 -6.84
N ARG A 199 -7.24 -12.60 -6.76
CA ARG A 199 -6.02 -13.20 -7.38
C ARG A 199 -5.80 -12.78 -8.83
N TYR A 200 -6.85 -12.70 -9.63
CA TYR A 200 -6.75 -12.33 -11.05
C TYR A 200 -6.33 -10.87 -11.29
N ARG A 201 -6.57 -9.96 -10.33
CA ARG A 201 -6.11 -8.54 -10.37
C ARG A 201 -4.74 -8.34 -9.73
N GLN A 202 -4.25 -9.28 -8.94
CA GLN A 202 -2.90 -9.20 -8.36
C GLN A 202 -1.78 -9.44 -9.38
N ARG A 203 -2.13 -9.93 -10.57
CA ARG A 203 -1.24 -10.07 -11.71
C ARG A 203 -1.13 -8.78 -12.54
N ILE A 204 -1.46 -7.61 -11.98
CA ILE A 204 -1.06 -6.33 -12.56
C ILE A 204 0.41 -6.10 -12.21
N CYS A 205 1.26 -6.93 -12.77
CA CYS A 205 2.54 -6.47 -13.20
C CYS A 205 2.36 -6.11 -14.68
N GLY A 206 2.66 -4.87 -15.06
CA GLY A 206 2.49 -4.43 -16.44
C GLY A 206 3.55 -4.95 -17.41
N TRP A 207 4.44 -5.86 -17.03
CA TRP A 207 5.57 -6.29 -17.86
C TRP A 207 5.31 -7.66 -18.51
N PRO A 208 5.80 -7.93 -19.73
CA PRO A 208 5.70 -9.25 -20.36
C PRO A 208 6.50 -10.34 -19.63
N ASP A 209 7.50 -9.97 -18.82
CA ASP A 209 8.51 -10.91 -18.28
C ASP A 209 8.33 -11.22 -16.79
N CYS A 210 7.34 -10.60 -16.15
CA CYS A 210 7.29 -10.54 -14.70
C CYS A 210 6.54 -11.70 -14.04
N GLY A 211 6.88 -12.92 -14.44
CA GLY A 211 6.43 -14.19 -13.83
C GLY A 211 5.82 -13.96 -12.46
N ALA A 212 4.48 -13.90 -12.45
CA ALA A 212 3.64 -13.29 -11.41
C ALA A 212 4.30 -13.40 -10.05
N VAL A 213 4.54 -12.26 -9.35
CA VAL A 213 5.18 -12.19 -8.02
C VAL A 213 5.14 -13.57 -7.39
N PRO A 214 6.21 -14.39 -7.51
CA PRO A 214 6.19 -15.59 -6.75
C PRO A 214 6.16 -15.06 -5.33
N VAL A 215 5.54 -15.81 -4.45
CA VAL A 215 5.78 -15.70 -3.03
C VAL A 215 7.27 -16.06 -2.81
N LEU A 216 8.20 -15.26 -3.36
CA LEU A 216 9.60 -15.23 -3.03
C LEU A 216 9.64 -14.53 -1.69
N SER A 217 10.17 -15.27 -0.73
CA SER A 217 10.22 -14.85 0.64
C SER A 217 10.78 -13.43 0.72
N PHE A 218 10.14 -12.58 1.50
CA PHE A 218 10.64 -11.24 1.84
C PHE A 218 12.08 -11.22 2.38
N ARG A 219 12.63 -12.39 2.72
CA ARG A 219 14.02 -12.61 3.11
C ARG A 219 15.02 -12.17 2.04
N GLU A 220 14.65 -12.21 0.75
CA GLU A 220 15.54 -11.86 -0.36
C GLU A 220 15.58 -10.35 -0.66
N LEU A 221 14.65 -9.55 -0.12
CA LEU A 221 14.62 -8.09 -0.27
C LEU A 221 15.47 -7.33 0.78
N LEU A 222 16.15 -8.05 1.69
CA LEU A 222 17.01 -7.48 2.73
C LEU A 222 18.50 -7.79 2.53
N VAL A 223 18.85 -8.46 1.43
CA VAL A 223 20.23 -8.77 1.04
C VAL A 223 20.45 -8.25 -0.38
N ASN A 224 20.52 -6.92 -0.51
CA ASN A 224 21.25 -6.15 -1.53
C ASN A 224 21.06 -4.66 -1.26
#